data_AF-A0A098S0G4-F1
#
_entry.id   AF-A0A098S0G4-F1
#
_cell.length_a   1.000
_cell.length_b   1.000
_cell.length_c   1.000
_cell.angle_alpha   90.00
_cell.angle_beta   90.00
_cell.angle_gamma   90.00
#
_symmetry.space_group_name_H-M   'P 1'
#
loop_
_entity.id
_entity.type
_entity.pdbx_description
1 polymer ?
#
loop_
_entity_poly.entity_id
_entity_poly.type
_entity_poly.pdbx_seq_one_letter_code
_entity_poly.pdbx_strand_id
1 'polypeptide(L)'
;MIGAAILATSLNFLHAQSDEKSERRPFTERIYGELSFGWLRVEMTNWMGNLAVGYRITPHIYLGVERVPGFSSQNIGRSHGVGDGWGIQSQLRLGKWYAFGGKGYLGSAGIGTDGPELNFTYELPSSFSYFRYGMKYCFNQWFSLGFQYAQSDYFDGYACRRPTT
;
A
#
# COMPACT_ATOMS: atom_id res chain seq x y z
N MET A 1 8.88 13.28 5.72
CA MET A 1 8.02 12.09 5.96
C MET A 1 6.74 12.24 5.18
N ILE A 2 6.28 11.21 4.47
CA ILE A 2 5.01 11.21 3.75
C ILE A 2 4.10 10.21 4.47
N GLY A 3 3.04 10.70 5.12
CA GLY A 3 2.02 9.88 5.77
C GLY A 3 0.67 10.14 5.13
N ALA A 4 -0.11 9.08 4.90
CA ALA A 4 -1.39 9.15 4.22
C ALA A 4 -2.42 8.23 4.88
N ALA A 5 -3.54 8.82 5.29
CA ALA A 5 -4.77 8.07 5.55
C ALA A 5 -5.50 7.84 4.22
N ILE A 6 -5.99 6.62 4.00
CA ILE A 6 -6.51 6.16 2.72
C ILE A 6 -7.75 5.30 2.96
N LEU A 7 -8.86 5.61 2.29
CA LEU A 7 -9.98 4.68 2.15
C LEU A 7 -9.58 3.66 1.07
N ALA A 8 -9.40 2.40 1.47
CA ALA A 8 -8.93 1.33 0.60
C ALA A 8 -10.09 0.41 0.21
N THR A 9 -10.34 0.30 -1.09
CA THR A 9 -11.20 -0.73 -1.66
C THR A 9 -10.29 -1.85 -2.15
N SER A 10 -10.58 -3.10 -1.77
CA SER A 10 -9.76 -4.22 -2.20
C SER A 10 -10.57 -5.28 -2.94
N LEU A 11 -10.05 -5.64 -4.11
CA LEU A 11 -10.47 -6.78 -4.91
C LEU A 11 -9.61 -7.97 -4.54
N ASN A 12 -10.26 -8.98 -4.00
CA ASN A 12 -9.66 -10.24 -3.63
C ASN A 12 -9.76 -11.21 -4.81
N PHE A 13 -8.67 -11.89 -5.14
CA PHE A 13 -8.60 -12.94 -6.15
C PHE A 13 -7.82 -14.13 -5.58
N LEU A 14 -7.83 -15.29 -6.23
CA LEU A 14 -7.20 -16.51 -5.69
C LEU A 14 -7.64 -16.84 -4.25
N HIS A 15 -8.91 -17.16 -3.98
CA HIS A 15 -9.39 -17.62 -2.66
C HIS A 15 -9.07 -16.75 -1.43
N ALA A 16 -8.81 -15.45 -1.60
CA ALA A 16 -8.16 -14.69 -0.54
C ALA A 16 -8.91 -14.64 0.78
N GLN A 17 -10.24 -14.60 0.71
CA GLN A 17 -11.08 -14.36 1.87
C GLN A 17 -12.37 -15.18 1.81
N SER A 18 -12.24 -16.50 1.79
CA SER A 18 -13.42 -17.36 1.81
C SER A 18 -14.01 -17.51 3.24
N ASP A 19 -15.34 -17.56 3.32
CA ASP A 19 -16.09 -17.65 4.57
C ASP A 19 -15.83 -18.96 5.33
N GLU A 20 -15.32 -20.00 4.66
CA GLU A 20 -15.05 -21.27 5.30
C GLU A 20 -13.78 -21.23 6.19
N LYS A 21 -13.98 -21.65 7.43
CA LYS A 21 -13.00 -21.64 8.53
C LYS A 21 -12.26 -22.97 8.69
N SER A 22 -12.47 -23.91 7.77
CA SER A 22 -11.89 -25.26 7.83
C SER A 22 -10.35 -25.20 7.74
N GLU A 23 -9.68 -25.92 8.64
CA GLU A 23 -8.24 -26.17 8.56
C GLU A 23 -7.87 -27.16 7.45
N ARG A 24 -8.83 -27.99 7.02
CA ARG A 24 -8.65 -29.09 6.06
C ARG A 24 -8.72 -28.65 4.60
N ARG A 25 -8.39 -27.41 4.28
CA ARG A 25 -8.39 -26.94 2.91
C ARG A 25 -7.28 -27.57 2.07
N PRO A 26 -7.56 -27.93 0.81
CA PRO A 26 -6.53 -28.23 -0.18
C PRO A 26 -5.47 -27.13 -0.21
N PHE A 27 -4.22 -27.52 -0.46
CA PHE A 27 -3.07 -26.60 -0.47
C PHE A 27 -3.29 -25.40 -1.41
N THR A 28 -3.89 -25.64 -2.58
CA THR A 28 -4.17 -24.63 -3.60
C THR A 28 -5.16 -23.55 -3.15
N GLU A 29 -6.04 -23.86 -2.19
CA GLU A 29 -7.03 -22.92 -1.63
C GLU A 29 -6.49 -22.12 -0.43
N ARG A 30 -5.21 -22.34 -0.07
CA ARG A 30 -4.52 -21.57 0.96
C ARG A 30 -3.72 -20.41 0.37
N ILE A 31 -3.49 -20.40 -0.93
CA ILE A 31 -2.90 -19.26 -1.63
C ILE A 31 -3.95 -18.17 -1.69
N TYR A 32 -3.55 -16.93 -1.40
CA TYR A 32 -4.40 -15.75 -1.52
C TYR A 32 -3.81 -14.70 -2.46
N GLY A 33 -4.68 -13.95 -3.12
CA GLY A 33 -4.33 -12.77 -3.91
C GLY A 33 -5.22 -11.57 -3.57
N GLU A 34 -4.65 -10.39 -3.42
CA GLU A 34 -5.39 -9.18 -3.12
C GLU A 34 -4.84 -8.01 -3.92
N LEU A 35 -5.74 -7.19 -4.45
CA LEU A 35 -5.44 -5.95 -5.11
C LEU A 35 -6.24 -4.86 -4.40
N SER A 36 -5.54 -4.00 -3.66
CA SER A 36 -6.13 -2.88 -2.95
C SER A 36 -5.80 -1.59 -3.70
N PHE A 37 -6.82 -0.78 -3.96
CA PHE A 37 -6.64 0.60 -4.39
C PHE A 37 -7.42 1.49 -3.45
N GLY A 38 -6.77 2.55 -3.00
CA GLY A 38 -7.41 3.49 -2.13
C GLY A 38 -7.08 4.93 -2.45
N TRP A 39 -8.05 5.78 -2.17
CA TRP A 39 -7.90 7.22 -2.23
C TRP A 39 -8.67 7.86 -1.07
N LEU A 40 -8.14 8.93 -0.51
CA LEU A 40 -8.87 9.74 0.46
C LEU A 40 -8.52 11.20 0.23
N ARG A 41 -9.55 12.04 0.12
CA ARG A 41 -9.41 13.49 -0.05
C ARG A 41 -9.86 14.19 1.23
N VAL A 42 -8.91 14.46 2.11
CA VAL A 42 -9.09 15.27 3.33
C VAL A 42 -7.93 16.25 3.37
N GLU A 43 -8.15 17.46 2.83
CA GLU A 43 -7.15 18.54 2.63
C GLU A 43 -5.99 18.19 1.66
N MET A 44 -5.58 16.94 1.60
CA MET A 44 -4.57 16.35 0.73
C MET A 44 -5.20 15.24 -0.13
N THR A 45 -4.76 15.07 -1.38
CA THR A 45 -5.14 13.92 -2.21
C THR A 45 -4.12 12.81 -2.00
N ASN A 46 -4.50 11.76 -1.30
CA ASN A 46 -3.65 10.59 -1.06
C ASN A 46 -4.09 9.41 -1.92
N TRP A 47 -3.14 8.68 -2.51
CA TRP A 47 -3.42 7.43 -3.20
C TRP A 47 -2.37 6.35 -2.89
N MET A 48 -2.82 5.10 -2.85
CA MET A 48 -1.95 3.93 -2.76
C MET A 48 -2.59 2.75 -3.48
N GLY A 49 -1.80 2.10 -4.33
CA GLY A 49 -2.12 0.80 -4.89
C GLY A 49 -1.25 -0.27 -4.25
N ASN A 50 -1.84 -1.39 -3.87
CA ASN A 50 -1.17 -2.54 -3.29
C ASN A 50 -1.62 -3.81 -4.01
N LEU A 51 -0.67 -4.65 -4.42
CA LEU A 51 -0.93 -5.98 -4.94
C LEU A 51 -0.22 -6.99 -4.04
N ALA A 52 -0.95 -7.89 -3.40
CA ALA A 52 -0.38 -8.88 -2.51
C ALA A 52 -0.74 -10.29 -2.94
N VAL A 53 0.22 -11.20 -2.78
CA VAL A 53 0.01 -12.63 -2.92
C VAL A 53 0.64 -13.30 -1.72
N GLY A 54 -0.05 -14.28 -1.15
CA GLY A 54 0.46 -14.94 0.04
C GLY A 54 -0.18 -16.28 0.32
N TYR A 55 0.02 -16.72 1.54
CA TYR A 55 -0.41 -18.01 2.05
C TYR A 55 -1.15 -17.85 3.37
N ARG A 56 -2.23 -18.61 3.51
CA ARG A 56 -2.99 -18.79 4.74
C ARG A 56 -2.31 -19.83 5.62
N ILE A 57 -1.64 -19.38 6.66
CA ILE A 57 -0.91 -20.23 7.61
C ILE A 57 -1.91 -20.96 8.52
N THR A 58 -2.89 -20.23 9.04
CA THR A 58 -3.97 -20.77 9.89
C THR A 58 -5.31 -20.22 9.43
N PRO A 59 -6.45 -20.70 9.98
CA PRO A 59 -7.74 -20.14 9.64
C PRO A 59 -7.85 -18.62 9.84
N HIS A 60 -6.98 -18.06 10.67
CA HIS A 60 -6.97 -16.65 11.08
C HIS A 60 -5.76 -15.85 10.61
N ILE A 61 -4.65 -16.49 10.27
CA ILE A 61 -3.36 -15.81 10.03
C ILE A 61 -2.94 -16.00 8.57
N TYR A 62 -2.59 -14.89 7.94
CA TYR A 62 -2.18 -14.79 6.55
C TYR A 62 -0.85 -14.06 6.48
N LEU A 63 0.03 -14.53 5.59
CA LEU A 63 1.33 -13.92 5.32
C LEU A 63 1.56 -13.89 3.82
N GLY A 64 2.05 -12.79 3.28
CA GLY A 64 2.30 -12.65 1.86
C GLY A 64 3.38 -11.64 1.54
N VAL A 65 3.73 -11.62 0.26
CA VAL A 65 4.57 -10.58 -0.34
C VAL A 65 3.63 -9.58 -1.01
N GLU A 66 3.96 -8.30 -0.88
CA GLU A 66 3.22 -7.22 -1.51
C GLU A 66 4.11 -6.40 -2.43
N ARG A 67 3.50 -5.90 -3.50
CA ARG A 67 4.03 -4.90 -4.40
C ARG A 67 3.22 -3.63 -4.25
N VAL A 68 3.92 -2.51 -4.15
CA VAL A 68 3.31 -1.17 -4.11
C VAL A 68 3.56 -0.52 -5.47
N PRO A 69 2.69 -0.72 -6.48
CA PRO A 69 2.82 -0.09 -7.80
C PRO A 69 2.90 1.44 -7.72
N GLY A 70 2.28 2.02 -6.69
CA GLY A 70 2.69 3.34 -6.27
C GLY A 70 1.95 3.88 -5.05
N PHE A 71 2.50 4.98 -4.57
CA PHE A 71 2.09 5.67 -3.35
C PHE A 71 2.32 7.16 -3.53
N SER A 72 1.39 7.97 -3.06
CA SER A 72 1.45 9.40 -3.28
C SER A 72 0.61 10.19 -2.30
N SER A 73 1.11 11.39 -2.01
CA SER A 73 0.43 12.40 -1.24
C SER A 73 0.59 13.74 -1.95
N GLN A 74 -0.51 14.43 -2.16
CA GLN A 74 -0.53 15.74 -2.80
C GLN A 74 -1.15 16.77 -1.85
N ASN A 75 -0.47 17.91 -1.69
CA ASN A 75 -0.98 19.09 -1.01
C ASN A 75 -0.84 20.31 -1.95
N ILE A 76 -1.48 21.43 -1.62
CA ILE A 76 -1.35 22.68 -2.39
C ILE A 76 0.14 23.04 -2.46
N GLY A 77 0.68 23.12 -3.68
CA GLY A 77 2.06 23.48 -3.98
C GLY A 77 3.06 22.32 -4.07
N ARG A 78 2.73 21.10 -3.62
CA ARG A 78 3.66 19.95 -3.60
C ARG A 78 2.95 18.61 -3.82
N SER A 79 3.47 17.85 -4.79
CA SER A 79 3.12 16.45 -5.00
C SER A 79 4.30 15.56 -4.70
N HIS A 80 4.07 14.50 -3.91
CA HIS A 80 5.01 13.42 -3.72
C HIS A 80 4.42 12.15 -4.33
N GLY A 81 5.24 11.45 -5.09
CA GLY A 81 4.87 10.19 -5.72
C GLY A 81 6.02 9.20 -5.62
N VAL A 82 5.67 7.92 -5.55
CA VAL A 82 6.62 6.81 -5.55
C VAL A 82 6.15 5.81 -6.58
N GLY A 83 7.08 5.41 -7.44
CA GLY A 83 6.91 4.37 -8.43
C GLY A 83 7.61 3.09 -7.97
N ASP A 84 6.80 2.04 -7.80
CA ASP A 84 7.22 0.69 -7.44
C ASP A 84 7.75 0.53 -6.00
N GLY A 85 7.61 -0.69 -5.48
CA GLY A 85 7.99 -1.02 -4.12
C GLY A 85 7.62 -2.46 -3.78
N TRP A 86 8.34 -3.04 -2.82
CA TRP A 86 8.17 -4.44 -2.42
C TRP A 86 8.22 -4.55 -0.91
N GLY A 87 7.39 -5.43 -0.35
CA GLY A 87 7.33 -5.66 1.08
C GLY A 87 6.68 -6.98 1.45
N ILE A 88 6.52 -7.16 2.75
CA ILE A 88 5.83 -8.29 3.36
C ILE A 88 4.54 -7.76 3.98
N GLN A 89 3.44 -8.47 3.75
CA GLN A 89 2.14 -8.20 4.36
C GLN A 89 1.75 -9.34 5.30
N SER A 90 1.18 -9.01 6.45
CA SER A 90 0.47 -9.95 7.31
C SER A 90 -0.99 -9.52 7.49
N GLN A 91 -1.89 -10.49 7.63
CA GLN A 91 -3.30 -10.22 7.96
C GLN A 91 -3.80 -11.16 9.07
N LEU A 92 -4.62 -10.61 9.96
CA LEU A 92 -5.34 -11.32 11.00
C LEU A 92 -6.85 -11.23 10.74
N ARG A 93 -7.51 -12.39 10.66
CA ARG A 93 -8.94 -12.51 10.42
C ARG A 93 -9.73 -12.68 11.72
N LEU A 94 -10.69 -11.79 11.92
CA LEU A 94 -11.68 -11.79 12.99
C LEU A 94 -13.08 -11.81 12.37
N GLY A 95 -13.56 -13.01 12.01
CA GLY A 95 -14.82 -13.17 11.27
C GLY A 95 -14.70 -12.67 9.82
N LYS A 96 -15.45 -11.62 9.48
CA LYS A 96 -15.39 -10.91 8.19
C LYS A 96 -14.46 -9.69 8.22
N TRP A 97 -13.93 -9.35 9.39
CA TRP A 97 -12.94 -8.28 9.56
C TRP A 97 -11.53 -8.82 9.43
N TYR A 98 -10.67 -8.04 8.78
CA TYR A 98 -9.26 -8.35 8.61
C TYR A 98 -8.46 -7.12 9.02
N ALA A 99 -7.65 -7.27 10.06
CA ALA A 99 -6.60 -6.33 10.38
C ALA A 99 -5.36 -6.71 9.57
N PHE A 100 -4.64 -5.76 9.01
CA PHE A 100 -3.45 -6.03 8.22
C PHE A 100 -2.34 -5.02 8.50
N GLY A 101 -1.11 -5.49 8.30
CA GLY A 101 0.09 -4.67 8.36
C GLY A 101 1.03 -5.05 7.23
N GLY A 102 1.82 -4.08 6.77
CA GLY A 102 2.82 -4.28 5.75
C GLY A 102 4.06 -3.43 6.01
N LYS A 103 5.24 -3.94 5.65
CA LYS A 103 6.49 -3.20 5.69
C LYS A 103 7.36 -3.61 4.52
N GLY A 104 8.05 -2.66 3.93
CA GLY A 104 8.92 -2.92 2.82
C GLY A 104 9.76 -1.72 2.42
N TYR A 105 10.26 -1.79 1.19
CA TYR A 105 11.05 -0.76 0.56
C TYR A 105 10.33 -0.21 -0.65
N LEU A 106 10.44 1.09 -0.81
CA LEU A 106 9.96 1.82 -1.97
C LEU A 106 11.11 2.00 -2.95
N GLY A 107 10.75 1.97 -4.23
CA GLY A 107 11.64 2.16 -5.36
C GLY A 107 11.93 3.64 -5.58
N SER A 108 11.66 4.12 -6.79
CA SER A 108 11.98 5.50 -7.16
C SER A 108 10.90 6.46 -6.66
N ALA A 109 11.33 7.57 -6.04
CA ALA A 109 10.44 8.67 -5.68
C ALA A 109 10.56 9.82 -6.68
N GLY A 110 9.43 10.47 -6.96
CA GLY A 110 9.35 11.75 -7.66
C GLY A 110 8.71 12.82 -6.79
N ILE A 111 9.20 14.05 -6.90
CA ILE A 111 8.57 15.25 -6.36
C ILE A 111 8.08 16.10 -7.54
N GLY A 112 6.88 16.64 -7.44
CA GLY A 112 6.41 17.71 -8.30
C GLY A 112 6.03 18.94 -7.47
N THR A 113 6.16 20.12 -8.06
CA THR A 113 5.69 21.39 -7.49
C THR A 113 4.73 22.06 -8.46
N ASP A 114 3.76 22.84 -7.97
CA ASP A 114 2.74 23.54 -8.79
C ASP A 114 3.30 24.71 -9.63
N GLY A 115 4.61 24.72 -9.91
CA GLY A 115 5.24 25.68 -10.82
C GLY A 115 5.00 25.30 -12.29
N PRO A 116 5.20 26.23 -13.24
CA PRO A 116 5.09 25.96 -14.68
C PRO A 116 6.08 24.89 -15.18
N GLU A 117 7.09 24.58 -14.38
CA GLU A 117 8.05 23.50 -14.58
C GLU A 117 7.63 22.31 -13.69
N LEU A 118 6.88 21.36 -14.26
CA LEU A 118 6.68 20.03 -13.69
C LEU A 118 8.01 19.25 -13.74
N ASN A 119 8.94 19.62 -12.86
CA ASN A 119 10.24 18.96 -12.77
C ASN A 119 10.13 17.73 -11.87
N PHE A 120 9.83 16.56 -12.46
CA PHE A 120 10.02 15.29 -11.78
C PHE A 120 11.52 15.02 -11.70
N THR A 121 12.10 15.23 -10.51
CA THR A 121 13.49 14.85 -10.26
C THR A 121 13.48 13.39 -9.80
N TYR A 122 13.99 12.48 -10.64
CA TYR A 122 14.04 11.03 -10.34
C TYR A 122 15.30 10.60 -9.59
N GLU A 123 16.16 11.54 -9.18
CA GLU A 123 17.41 11.24 -8.48
C GLU A 123 17.22 11.39 -6.96
N LEU A 124 16.86 10.29 -6.29
CA LEU A 124 16.65 10.21 -4.84
C LEU A 124 17.07 8.81 -4.31
N PRO A 125 17.39 8.69 -3.01
CA PRO A 125 18.36 7.73 -2.48
C PRO A 125 17.94 6.27 -2.66
N SER A 126 18.93 5.37 -2.71
CA SER A 126 18.73 3.92 -2.72
C SER A 126 17.83 3.48 -1.56
N SER A 127 16.63 3.00 -1.88
CA SER A 127 15.66 2.33 -0.98
C SER A 127 15.31 3.08 0.31
N PHE A 128 14.15 3.76 0.34
CA PHE A 128 13.54 4.23 1.59
C PHE A 128 12.38 3.29 1.98
N SER A 129 12.19 3.06 3.28
CA SER A 129 11.20 2.11 3.77
C SER A 129 9.79 2.70 3.83
N TYR A 130 8.79 1.82 3.80
CA TYR A 130 7.43 2.17 4.16
C TYR A 130 6.88 1.19 5.20
N PHE A 131 5.92 1.65 5.96
CA PHE A 131 5.03 0.81 6.73
C PHE A 131 3.59 1.19 6.46
N ARG A 132 2.70 0.21 6.56
CA ARG A 132 1.25 0.43 6.47
C ARG A 132 0.53 -0.46 7.45
N TYR A 133 -0.61 0.00 7.91
CA TYR A 133 -1.55 -0.80 8.70
C TYR A 133 -2.97 -0.38 8.37
N GLY A 134 -3.92 -1.27 8.61
CA GLY A 134 -5.31 -0.96 8.33
C GLY A 134 -6.25 -2.06 8.75
N MET A 135 -7.52 -1.80 8.48
CA MET A 135 -8.60 -2.74 8.73
C MET A 135 -9.59 -2.71 7.58
N LYS A 136 -10.04 -3.89 7.15
CA LYS A 136 -11.06 -4.03 6.10
C LYS A 136 -12.13 -5.02 6.50
N TYR A 137 -13.34 -4.76 6.05
CA TYR A 137 -14.48 -5.67 6.10
C TYR A 137 -14.67 -6.34 4.75
N CYS A 138 -14.88 -7.64 4.76
CA CYS A 138 -14.96 -8.46 3.57
C CYS A 138 -16.39 -8.95 3.42
N PHE A 139 -17.11 -8.36 2.47
CA PHE A 139 -18.53 -8.66 2.27
C PHE A 139 -18.70 -10.09 1.77
N ASN A 140 -17.80 -10.48 0.87
CA ASN A 140 -17.68 -11.82 0.28
C ASN A 140 -16.21 -12.11 -0.06
N GLN A 141 -15.97 -13.24 -0.72
CA GLN A 141 -14.61 -13.67 -1.08
C GLN A 141 -13.88 -12.80 -2.12
N TRP A 142 -14.60 -11.90 -2.78
CA TRP A 142 -14.09 -11.07 -3.89
C TRP A 142 -13.94 -9.61 -3.50
N PHE A 143 -14.78 -9.10 -2.60
CA PHE A 143 -14.89 -7.67 -2.34
C PHE A 143 -14.72 -7.35 -0.86
N SER A 144 -13.82 -6.41 -0.59
CA SER A 144 -13.61 -5.85 0.74
C SER A 144 -13.45 -4.34 0.69
N LEU A 145 -13.86 -3.68 1.77
CA LEU A 145 -13.75 -2.24 1.96
C LEU A 145 -13.10 -1.98 3.31
N GLY A 146 -12.17 -1.03 3.36
CA GLY A 146 -11.45 -0.72 4.58
C GLY A 146 -10.80 0.63 4.57
N PHE A 147 -10.08 0.87 5.65
CA PHE A 147 -9.21 2.03 5.82
C PHE A 147 -7.79 1.54 6.05
N GLN A 148 -6.83 2.26 5.49
CA GLN A 148 -5.42 2.03 5.75
C GLN A 148 -4.70 3.35 6.00
N TYR A 149 -3.70 3.29 6.85
CA TYR A 149 -2.68 4.30 6.99
C TYR A 149 -1.39 3.76 6.40
N ALA A 150 -0.71 4.56 5.58
CA ALA A 150 0.59 4.23 5.03
C ALA A 150 1.53 5.42 5.23
N GLN A 151 2.78 5.12 5.60
CA GLN A 151 3.80 6.11 5.79
C GLN A 151 5.13 5.62 5.25
N SER A 152 5.86 6.52 4.59
CA SER A 152 7.25 6.31 4.23
C SER A 152 8.19 6.93 5.26
N ASP A 153 9.29 6.25 5.55
CA ASP A 153 10.37 6.81 6.35
C ASP A 153 11.04 7.97 5.59
N TYR A 154 11.74 8.83 6.34
CA TYR A 154 12.13 10.19 6.02
C TYR A 154 12.65 10.39 4.58
N PHE A 155 11.80 11.01 3.75
CA PHE A 155 12.19 11.65 2.50
C PHE A 155 12.69 13.06 2.84
N ASP A 156 14.01 13.24 2.95
CA ASP A 156 14.62 14.56 3.06
C ASP A 156 14.59 15.15 1.65
N GLY A 157 13.66 16.08 1.42
CA GLY A 157 13.47 16.66 0.10
C GLY A 157 14.77 17.27 -0.39
N TYR A 158 15.41 16.66 -1.39
CA TYR A 158 16.43 17.37 -2.16
C TYR A 158 15.70 18.47 -2.94
N ALA A 159 15.64 19.66 -2.34
CA ALA A 159 15.81 20.87 -3.11
C ALA A 159 17.25 20.81 -3.61
N CYS A 160 17.47 20.21 -4.79
CA CYS A 160 18.72 20.40 -5.49
C CYS A 160 18.88 21.91 -5.63
N ARG A 161 19.87 22.47 -4.92
CA ARG A 161 20.38 23.80 -5.24
C ARG A 161 20.54 23.84 -6.75
N ARG A 162 19.87 24.78 -7.41
CA ARG A 162 20.21 25.17 -8.78
C ARG A 162 21.74 25.18 -8.87
N PRO A 163 22.36 24.52 -9.86
CA PRO A 163 23.77 24.76 -10.10
C PRO A 163 23.88 26.25 -10.38
N THR A 164 24.51 26.97 -9.44
CA THR A 164 24.93 28.34 -9.66
C THR A 164 25.95 28.27 -10.79
N THR A 165 25.50 28.66 -11.98
CA THR A 165 26.39 29.08 -13.07
C THR A 165 27.30 30.20 -12.61
#